data_AF-A0A2N1J7E8-F1
#
_entry.id   AF-A0A2N1J7E8-F1
#
_cell.length_a   1.000
_cell.length_b   1.000
_cell.length_c   1.000
_cell.angle_alpha   90.00
_cell.angle_beta   90.00
_cell.angle_gamma   90.00
#
_symmetry.space_group_name_H-M   'P 1'
#
loop_
_entity.id
_entity.type
_entity.pdbx_description
1 polymer ?
#
loop_
_entity_poly.entity_id
_entity_poly.type
_entity_poly.pdbx_seq_one_letter_code
_entity_poly.pdbx_strand_id
1 'polypeptide(L)'
;MSTSSKALAFSIVDWLNSKDVAGANEEKCSEAAALISQAFEVDTANATERAALAPGSPGLSAIFDVYLKAQKKVGAHTKSGASASAADADATASTDAGAPSAEDAAKADQLKNEGNKFMSAKDYGAALDAYTKAIALNATSPVFYSNRAAAYSQIGQHDEAIADATKASELNPKFGKAYSRLGHALFASGQYEEAIKAYEKGCEVDPSNALMKSGLDASKAKLAGDDRDALATQDARPSGGAGAGGMPGMGAGGMPDLSSLMNNPMMGQMAQQMMQNGGLEQLMNNPMLRQMADQFGSGGEMPDLSSMMNNPQLRQMAQQFMGNMGGQGGAGGRP
;
A
#
# COMPACT_ATOMS: atom_id res chain seq x y z
N MET A 1 -37.79 -5.08 23.04
CA MET A 1 -36.80 -4.12 22.49
C MET A 1 -36.54 -3.03 23.51
N SER A 2 -35.30 -2.57 23.66
CA SER A 2 -34.99 -1.45 24.56
C SER A 2 -35.48 -0.13 23.97
N THR A 3 -35.90 0.81 24.82
CA THR A 3 -36.32 2.16 24.43
C THR A 3 -35.26 2.90 23.62
N SER A 4 -33.98 2.64 23.92
CA SER A 4 -32.82 3.16 23.17
C SER A 4 -32.78 2.64 21.73
N SER A 5 -33.07 1.35 21.51
CA SER A 5 -33.13 0.77 20.16
C SER A 5 -34.27 1.35 19.34
N LYS A 6 -35.43 1.58 19.96
CA LYS A 6 -36.58 2.23 19.30
C LYS A 6 -36.30 3.71 18.99
N ALA A 7 -35.62 4.44 19.87
CA ALA A 7 -35.25 5.84 19.63
C ALA A 7 -34.23 6.00 18.49
N LEU A 8 -33.26 5.08 18.39
CA LEU A 8 -32.30 5.04 17.27
C LEU A 8 -33.00 4.68 15.96
N ALA A 9 -33.83 3.64 15.94
CA ALA A 9 -34.60 3.24 14.77
C ALA A 9 -35.52 4.38 14.28
N PHE A 10 -36.20 5.05 15.22
CA PHE A 10 -37.00 6.25 14.93
C PHE A 10 -36.16 7.34 14.26
N SER A 11 -34.97 7.62 14.78
CA SER A 11 -34.08 8.67 14.24
C SER A 11 -33.53 8.33 12.86
N ILE A 12 -33.32 7.04 12.55
CA ILE A 12 -32.89 6.57 11.23
C ILE A 12 -34.04 6.69 10.23
N VAL A 13 -35.25 6.26 10.60
CA VAL A 13 -36.45 6.34 9.74
C VAL A 13 -36.80 7.80 9.45
N ASP A 14 -36.73 8.68 10.45
CA ASP A 14 -36.98 10.12 10.28
C ASP A 14 -35.94 10.77 9.33
N TRP A 15 -34.67 10.37 9.44
CA TRP A 15 -33.61 10.81 8.52
C TRP A 15 -33.81 10.28 7.09
N LEU A 16 -34.15 8.99 6.92
CA LEU A 16 -34.42 8.39 5.60
C LEU A 16 -35.62 9.04 4.89
N ASN A 17 -36.62 9.46 5.66
CA ASN A 17 -37.79 10.17 5.16
C ASN A 17 -37.55 11.68 4.97
N SER A 18 -36.40 12.21 5.36
CA SER A 18 -36.06 13.62 5.18
C SER A 18 -35.71 13.94 3.73
N LYS A 19 -36.07 15.13 3.28
CA LYS A 19 -35.86 15.58 1.89
C LYS A 19 -34.39 15.72 1.48
N ASP A 20 -33.49 15.78 2.46
CA ASP A 20 -32.05 15.93 2.24
C ASP A 20 -31.37 14.63 1.78
N VAL A 21 -32.02 13.48 1.97
CA VAL A 21 -31.46 12.14 1.66
C VAL A 21 -32.11 11.54 0.40
N ALA A 22 -33.37 11.88 0.14
CA ALA A 22 -34.21 11.22 -0.86
C ALA A 22 -33.68 11.31 -2.29
N GLY A 23 -33.07 12.43 -2.71
CA GLY A 23 -32.32 12.58 -3.97
C GLY A 23 -32.76 11.68 -5.15
N ALA A 24 -31.82 10.90 -5.72
CA ALA A 24 -32.09 9.94 -6.79
C ALA A 24 -32.44 8.52 -6.29
N ASN A 25 -32.61 8.33 -4.97
CA ASN A 25 -32.82 7.01 -4.33
C ASN A 25 -34.08 6.99 -3.45
N GLU A 26 -35.04 7.88 -3.67
CA GLU A 26 -36.23 8.08 -2.85
C GLU A 26 -37.02 6.79 -2.61
N GLU A 27 -37.17 5.97 -3.65
CA GLU A 27 -37.85 4.67 -3.59
C GLU A 27 -37.13 3.69 -2.66
N LYS A 28 -35.80 3.62 -2.72
CA LYS A 28 -34.98 2.73 -1.87
C LYS A 28 -34.92 3.23 -0.42
N CYS A 29 -34.86 4.54 -0.23
CA CYS A 29 -34.90 5.15 1.09
C CYS A 29 -36.26 4.92 1.76
N SER A 30 -37.35 5.01 1.00
CA SER A 30 -38.70 4.71 1.49
C SER A 30 -38.88 3.23 1.83
N GLU A 31 -38.38 2.33 0.99
CA GLU A 31 -38.40 0.89 1.25
C GLU A 31 -37.60 0.52 2.52
N ALA A 32 -36.39 1.07 2.67
CA ALA A 32 -35.58 0.88 3.86
C ALA A 32 -36.25 1.45 5.13
N ALA A 33 -36.88 2.63 5.03
CA ALA A 33 -37.63 3.23 6.13
C ALA A 33 -38.81 2.34 6.55
N ALA A 34 -39.56 1.77 5.61
CA ALA A 34 -40.67 0.86 5.88
C ALA A 34 -40.21 -0.43 6.57
N LEU A 35 -39.10 -1.03 6.10
CA LEU A 35 -38.53 -2.24 6.71
C LEU A 35 -38.05 -1.98 8.14
N ILE A 36 -37.39 -0.85 8.40
CA ILE A 36 -36.92 -0.48 9.74
C ILE A 36 -38.09 -0.17 10.66
N SER A 37 -39.10 0.58 10.19
CA SER A 37 -40.33 0.83 10.95
C SER A 37 -41.05 -0.45 11.33
N GLN A 38 -41.15 -1.42 10.41
CA GLN A 38 -41.76 -2.72 10.68
C GLN A 38 -40.92 -3.55 11.66
N ALA A 39 -39.61 -3.61 11.47
CA ALA A 39 -38.72 -4.43 12.29
C ALA A 39 -38.64 -3.94 13.74
N PHE A 40 -38.68 -2.61 13.96
CA PHE A 40 -38.53 -2.00 15.28
C PHE A 40 -39.85 -1.55 15.91
N GLU A 41 -40.97 -1.74 15.21
CA GLU A 41 -42.30 -1.29 15.60
C GLU A 41 -42.27 0.20 15.98
N VAL A 42 -41.78 1.04 15.07
CA VAL A 42 -41.66 2.49 15.25
C VAL A 42 -42.41 3.23 14.15
N ASP A 43 -43.29 4.15 14.56
CA ASP A 43 -44.07 4.99 13.65
C ASP A 43 -43.62 6.45 13.76
N THR A 44 -42.92 6.92 12.73
CA THR A 44 -42.44 8.31 12.65
C THR A 44 -43.54 9.31 12.33
N ALA A 45 -44.71 8.86 11.85
CA ALA A 45 -45.88 9.71 11.62
C ALA A 45 -46.72 9.93 12.91
N ASN A 46 -46.55 9.08 13.92
CA ASN A 46 -47.26 9.19 15.18
C ASN A 46 -46.66 10.30 16.07
N ALA A 47 -47.42 11.38 16.28
CA ALA A 47 -47.00 12.54 17.07
C ALA A 47 -46.69 12.20 18.54
N THR A 48 -47.35 11.17 19.10
CA THR A 48 -47.12 10.72 20.48
C THR A 48 -45.82 9.92 20.60
N GLU A 49 -45.52 9.05 19.63
CA GLU A 49 -44.23 8.32 19.59
C GLU A 49 -43.07 9.27 19.32
N ARG A 50 -43.27 10.26 18.44
CA ARG A 50 -42.31 11.34 18.21
C ARG A 50 -42.02 12.11 19.51
N ALA A 51 -43.04 12.47 20.29
CA ALA A 51 -42.85 13.16 21.56
C ALA A 51 -42.17 12.29 22.63
N ALA A 52 -42.31 10.97 22.57
CA ALA A 52 -41.73 10.03 23.54
C ALA A 52 -40.29 9.58 23.18
N LEU A 53 -39.98 9.45 21.89
CA LEU A 53 -38.70 8.94 21.37
C LEU A 53 -37.77 10.03 20.82
N ALA A 54 -38.30 11.22 20.52
CA ALA A 54 -37.53 12.35 20.02
C ALA A 54 -37.19 13.49 21.02
N PRO A 55 -37.52 13.49 22.34
CA PRO A 55 -37.12 14.60 23.20
C PRO A 55 -35.61 14.50 23.48
N GLY A 56 -34.82 15.21 22.68
CA GLY A 56 -33.36 15.33 22.84
C GLY A 56 -32.51 14.34 22.04
N SER A 57 -33.08 13.58 21.10
CA SER A 57 -32.30 12.81 20.13
C SER A 57 -31.50 13.78 19.25
N PRO A 58 -30.16 13.85 19.37
CA PRO A 58 -29.38 14.52 18.36
C PRO A 58 -29.64 13.72 17.09
N GLY A 59 -30.30 14.27 16.07
CA GLY A 59 -30.64 13.54 14.85
C GLY A 59 -29.43 12.74 14.32
N LEU A 60 -29.65 11.74 13.45
CA LEU A 60 -28.62 10.76 13.07
C LEU A 60 -27.22 11.35 12.82
N SER A 61 -27.13 12.53 12.20
CA SER A 61 -25.90 13.30 12.01
C SER A 61 -25.15 13.63 13.29
N ALA A 62 -25.84 14.06 14.34
CA ALA A 62 -25.22 14.39 15.62
C ALA A 62 -24.85 13.14 16.45
N ILE A 63 -25.58 12.02 16.32
CA ILE A 63 -25.11 10.71 16.83
C ILE A 63 -23.82 10.30 16.10
N PHE A 64 -23.76 10.49 14.79
CA PHE A 64 -22.58 10.21 13.99
C PHE A 64 -21.40 11.13 14.34
N ASP A 65 -21.63 12.43 14.58
CA ASP A 65 -20.60 13.36 15.05
C ASP A 65 -20.04 13.00 16.42
N VAL A 66 -20.90 12.54 17.34
CA VAL A 66 -20.46 12.02 18.64
C VAL A 66 -19.61 10.77 18.45
N TYR A 67 -19.99 9.87 17.56
CA TYR A 67 -19.19 8.69 17.19
C TYR A 67 -17.83 9.09 16.59
N LEU A 68 -17.79 10.01 15.63
CA LEU A 68 -16.54 10.49 15.01
C LEU A 68 -15.65 11.21 16.03
N LYS A 69 -16.23 12.01 16.93
CA LYS A 69 -15.49 12.65 18.03
C LYS A 69 -14.96 11.63 19.02
N ALA A 70 -15.73 10.60 19.35
CA ALA A 70 -15.28 9.49 20.19
C ALA A 70 -14.14 8.72 19.52
N GLN A 71 -14.24 8.43 18.21
CA GLN A 71 -13.18 7.77 17.44
C GLN A 71 -11.89 8.60 17.40
N LYS A 72 -11.98 9.91 17.16
CA LYS A 72 -10.81 10.82 17.23
C LYS A 72 -10.19 10.89 18.62
N LYS A 73 -11.01 10.83 19.67
CA LYS A 73 -10.53 10.83 21.06
C LYS A 73 -9.86 9.51 21.45
N VAL A 74 -10.32 8.38 20.89
CA VAL A 74 -9.68 7.07 21.01
C VAL A 74 -8.35 7.03 20.22
N GLY A 75 -8.28 7.67 19.05
CA GLY A 75 -7.04 7.82 18.28
C GLY A 75 -5.98 8.74 18.93
N ALA A 76 -6.39 9.71 19.76
CA ALA A 76 -5.47 10.63 20.44
C ALA A 76 -4.85 10.07 21.73
N HIS A 77 -5.38 8.96 22.28
CA HIS A 77 -4.97 8.43 23.59
C HIS A 77 -4.04 7.21 23.54
N THR A 78 -3.50 6.82 22.37
CA THR A 78 -2.53 5.71 22.27
C THR A 78 -1.08 6.11 22.56
N LYS A 79 -0.81 7.35 22.99
CA LYS A 79 0.45 7.70 23.68
C LYS A 79 0.22 7.69 25.20
N SER A 80 0.83 6.70 25.85
CA SER A 80 1.02 6.52 27.30
C SER A 80 -0.02 5.69 28.07
N GLY A 81 0.33 4.40 28.27
CA GLY A 81 0.42 3.78 29.61
C GLY A 81 -0.85 3.54 30.44
N ALA A 82 -1.33 2.28 30.38
CA ALA A 82 -1.92 1.45 31.44
C ALA A 82 -2.63 2.09 32.67
N SER A 83 -3.92 1.74 32.85
CA SER A 83 -4.45 0.87 33.94
C SER A 83 -5.83 1.32 34.48
N ALA A 84 -6.79 0.38 34.44
CA ALA A 84 -7.99 0.19 35.28
C ALA A 84 -9.07 1.30 35.31
N SER A 85 -10.38 1.05 35.51
CA SER A 85 -11.30 -0.09 35.46
C SER A 85 -12.69 0.46 35.82
N ALA A 86 -13.74 0.09 35.07
CA ALA A 86 -15.18 0.01 35.44
C ALA A 86 -15.87 1.28 36.00
N ALA A 87 -17.16 1.58 35.84
CA ALA A 87 -18.39 1.01 35.28
C ALA A 87 -19.23 2.26 34.86
N ASP A 88 -20.38 2.26 34.18
CA ASP A 88 -21.58 1.43 34.22
C ASP A 88 -22.49 1.96 33.10
N ALA A 89 -23.03 1.11 32.23
CA ALA A 89 -24.20 1.44 31.39
C ALA A 89 -24.74 0.15 30.75
N ASP A 90 -25.67 -0.43 31.50
CA ASP A 90 -26.58 -1.52 31.17
C ASP A 90 -27.24 -1.36 29.78
N ALA A 91 -26.93 -2.29 28.88
CA ALA A 91 -27.68 -2.57 27.67
C ALA A 91 -27.93 -4.08 27.64
N THR A 92 -29.11 -4.46 28.11
CA THR A 92 -29.65 -5.82 28.00
C THR A 92 -29.99 -6.14 26.54
N ALA A 93 -28.99 -6.64 25.83
CA ALA A 93 -29.16 -7.77 24.93
C ALA A 93 -28.37 -8.92 25.55
N SER A 94 -29.04 -9.73 26.37
CA SER A 94 -28.47 -10.97 26.86
C SER A 94 -28.25 -11.91 25.68
N THR A 95 -27.00 -11.99 25.23
CA THR A 95 -26.33 -13.29 25.24
C THR A 95 -25.16 -13.14 26.19
N ASP A 96 -25.31 -13.79 27.35
CA ASP A 96 -24.24 -14.33 28.17
C ASP A 96 -22.83 -14.04 27.62
N ALA A 97 -22.07 -13.18 28.29
CA ALA A 97 -20.62 -13.13 28.14
C ALA A 97 -19.97 -14.37 28.80
N GLY A 98 -20.57 -15.54 28.54
CA GLY A 98 -20.01 -16.85 28.71
C GLY A 98 -19.18 -17.18 27.49
N ALA A 99 -18.18 -18.04 27.67
CA ALA A 99 -17.48 -18.64 26.55
C ALA A 99 -18.50 -19.15 25.50
N PRO A 100 -18.20 -19.02 24.19
CA PRO A 100 -19.12 -19.51 23.15
C PRO A 100 -19.51 -20.95 23.48
N SER A 101 -20.79 -21.26 23.33
CA SER A 101 -21.26 -22.64 23.53
C SER A 101 -20.42 -23.57 22.65
N ALA A 102 -20.16 -24.79 23.10
CA ALA A 102 -19.35 -25.74 22.33
C ALA A 102 -19.91 -25.96 20.91
N GLU A 103 -21.23 -25.86 20.77
CA GLU A 103 -21.94 -25.92 19.48
C GLU A 103 -21.65 -24.70 18.60
N ASP A 104 -21.70 -23.48 19.15
CA ASP A 104 -21.38 -22.26 18.41
C ASP A 104 -19.91 -22.22 17.99
N ALA A 105 -19.01 -22.66 18.86
CA ALA A 105 -17.58 -22.79 18.54
C ALA A 105 -17.36 -23.78 17.38
N ALA A 106 -18.00 -24.95 17.43
CA ALA A 106 -17.92 -25.94 16.35
C ALA A 106 -18.49 -25.41 15.03
N LYS A 107 -19.63 -24.71 15.08
CA LYS A 107 -20.25 -24.10 13.91
C LYS A 107 -19.39 -22.96 13.33
N ALA A 108 -18.77 -22.14 14.18
CA ALA A 108 -17.82 -21.11 13.76
C ALA A 108 -16.61 -21.73 13.06
N ASP A 109 -16.09 -22.86 13.56
CA ASP A 109 -15.00 -23.58 12.92
C ASP A 109 -15.38 -24.18 11.56
N GLN A 110 -16.61 -24.67 11.41
CA GLN A 110 -17.14 -25.11 10.12
C GLN A 110 -17.21 -23.96 9.11
N LEU A 111 -17.73 -22.80 9.52
CA LEU A 111 -17.78 -21.59 8.69
C LEU A 111 -16.39 -21.08 8.31
N LYS A 112 -15.41 -21.15 9.23
CA LYS A 112 -14.00 -20.86 8.90
C LYS A 112 -13.49 -21.82 7.82
N ASN A 113 -13.77 -23.12 7.94
CA ASN A 113 -13.33 -24.10 6.94
C ASN A 113 -14.00 -23.88 5.58
N GLU A 114 -15.27 -23.47 5.57
CA GLU A 114 -15.98 -23.06 4.36
C GLU A 114 -15.35 -21.80 3.73
N GLY A 115 -15.09 -20.77 4.53
CA GLY A 115 -14.35 -19.58 4.09
C GLY A 115 -12.97 -19.91 3.52
N ASN A 116 -12.25 -20.87 4.10
CA ASN A 116 -10.97 -21.33 3.58
C ASN A 116 -11.12 -21.99 2.20
N LYS A 117 -12.20 -22.75 1.96
CA LYS A 117 -12.50 -23.33 0.64
C LYS A 117 -12.76 -22.24 -0.40
N PHE A 118 -13.56 -21.23 -0.04
CA PHE A 118 -13.80 -20.07 -0.90
C PHE A 118 -12.51 -19.29 -1.18
N MET A 119 -11.63 -19.10 -0.19
CA MET A 119 -10.30 -18.53 -0.39
C MET A 119 -9.46 -19.32 -1.39
N SER A 120 -9.44 -20.66 -1.30
CA SER A 120 -8.76 -21.52 -2.26
C SER A 120 -9.37 -21.45 -3.66
N ALA A 121 -10.68 -21.25 -3.76
CA ALA A 121 -11.40 -21.01 -5.01
C ALA A 121 -11.24 -19.58 -5.56
N LYS A 122 -10.57 -18.68 -4.81
CA LYS A 122 -10.47 -17.23 -5.09
C LYS A 122 -11.82 -16.51 -5.10
N ASP A 123 -12.85 -17.11 -4.53
CA ASP A 123 -14.13 -16.44 -4.26
C ASP A 123 -14.02 -15.68 -2.94
N TYR A 124 -13.46 -14.47 -3.02
CA TYR A 124 -13.17 -13.68 -1.83
C TYR A 124 -14.44 -13.11 -1.17
N GLY A 125 -15.51 -12.87 -1.94
CA GLY A 125 -16.79 -12.42 -1.39
C GLY A 125 -17.44 -13.47 -0.50
N ALA A 126 -17.58 -14.70 -1.01
CA ALA A 126 -18.12 -15.80 -0.22
C ALA A 126 -17.23 -16.14 0.99
N ALA A 127 -15.90 -16.00 0.86
CA ALA A 127 -14.98 -16.14 1.99
C ALA A 127 -15.22 -15.11 3.10
N LEU A 128 -15.39 -13.83 2.74
CA LEU A 128 -15.69 -12.75 3.69
C LEU A 128 -16.99 -12.99 4.44
N ASP A 129 -18.04 -13.44 3.75
CA ASP A 129 -19.32 -13.78 4.35
C ASP A 129 -19.19 -14.93 5.36
N ALA A 130 -18.49 -15.99 4.98
CA ALA A 130 -18.26 -17.15 5.84
C ALA A 130 -17.47 -16.78 7.11
N TYR A 131 -16.39 -16.01 6.98
CA TYR A 131 -15.63 -15.54 8.14
C TYR A 131 -16.42 -14.57 9.01
N THR A 132 -17.24 -13.70 8.42
CA THR A 132 -18.10 -12.79 9.18
C THR A 132 -19.14 -13.53 10.01
N LYS A 133 -19.76 -14.57 9.43
CA LYS A 133 -20.65 -15.48 10.17
C LYS A 133 -19.90 -16.23 11.28
N ALA A 134 -18.66 -16.67 11.04
CA ALA A 134 -17.84 -17.33 12.07
C ALA A 134 -17.53 -16.38 13.25
N ILE A 135 -17.20 -15.12 12.95
CA ILE A 135 -16.95 -14.08 13.96
C ILE A 135 -18.21 -13.77 14.77
N ALA A 136 -19.38 -13.73 14.13
CA ALA A 136 -20.65 -13.50 14.81
C ALA A 136 -20.98 -14.60 15.85
N LEU A 137 -20.56 -15.84 15.60
CA LEU A 137 -20.73 -16.96 16.54
C LEU A 137 -19.62 -17.02 17.60
N ASN A 138 -18.39 -16.63 17.24
CA ASN A 138 -17.28 -16.57 18.17
C ASN A 138 -16.30 -15.44 17.81
N ALA A 139 -16.49 -14.32 18.48
CA ALA A 139 -15.71 -13.09 18.26
C ALA A 139 -14.32 -13.10 18.94
N THR A 140 -13.96 -14.17 19.66
CA THR A 140 -12.71 -14.25 20.43
C THR A 140 -11.58 -14.98 19.70
N SER A 141 -11.88 -15.60 18.56
CA SER A 141 -10.89 -16.34 17.77
C SER A 141 -10.05 -15.40 16.89
N PRO A 142 -8.73 -15.25 17.14
CA PRO A 142 -7.86 -14.43 16.29
C PRO A 142 -7.72 -14.98 14.86
N VAL A 143 -7.98 -16.28 14.68
CA VAL A 143 -7.87 -16.94 13.37
C VAL A 143 -8.90 -16.41 12.39
N PHE A 144 -10.14 -16.16 12.85
CA PHE A 144 -11.21 -15.72 11.94
C PHE A 144 -10.93 -14.32 11.40
N TYR A 145 -10.52 -13.38 12.26
CA TYR A 145 -10.10 -12.05 11.85
C TYR A 145 -8.87 -12.10 10.93
N SER A 146 -7.84 -12.91 11.25
CA SER A 146 -6.66 -13.04 10.38
C SER A 146 -6.98 -13.61 9.00
N ASN A 147 -7.94 -14.54 8.92
CA ASN A 147 -8.38 -15.10 7.65
C ASN A 147 -9.23 -14.09 6.85
N ARG A 148 -10.10 -13.34 7.53
CA ARG A 148 -10.90 -12.28 6.88
C ARG A 148 -10.03 -11.11 6.40
N ALA A 149 -9.02 -10.72 7.18
CA ALA A 149 -7.98 -9.77 6.75
C ALA A 149 -7.24 -10.23 5.49
N ALA A 150 -6.97 -11.54 5.38
CA ALA A 150 -6.37 -12.11 4.18
C ALA A 150 -7.30 -11.94 2.97
N ALA A 151 -8.60 -12.23 3.12
CA ALA A 151 -9.58 -12.06 2.05
C ALA A 151 -9.71 -10.59 1.61
N TYR A 152 -9.80 -9.65 2.56
CA TYR A 152 -9.81 -8.21 2.28
C TYR A 152 -8.57 -7.76 1.51
N SER A 153 -7.38 -8.25 1.90
CA SER A 153 -6.14 -7.95 1.18
C SER A 153 -6.18 -8.40 -0.29
N GLN A 154 -6.81 -9.54 -0.59
CA GLN A 154 -6.90 -10.06 -1.95
C GLN A 154 -7.79 -9.23 -2.88
N ILE A 155 -8.70 -8.44 -2.32
CA ILE A 155 -9.60 -7.55 -3.08
C ILE A 155 -9.20 -6.08 -2.98
N GLY A 156 -8.04 -5.76 -2.42
CA GLY A 156 -7.53 -4.39 -2.30
C GLY A 156 -8.17 -3.55 -1.19
N GLN A 157 -8.98 -4.17 -0.32
CA GLN A 157 -9.60 -3.51 0.84
C GLN A 157 -8.61 -3.48 2.02
N HIS A 158 -7.59 -2.64 1.89
CA HIS A 158 -6.46 -2.64 2.81
C HIS A 158 -6.82 -2.10 4.21
N ASP A 159 -7.72 -1.13 4.31
CA ASP A 159 -8.13 -0.55 5.61
C ASP A 159 -8.89 -1.58 6.46
N GLU A 160 -9.81 -2.34 5.86
CA GLU A 160 -10.53 -3.43 6.50
C GLU A 160 -9.57 -4.57 6.89
N ALA A 161 -8.59 -4.87 6.03
CA ALA A 161 -7.55 -5.84 6.33
C ALA A 161 -6.68 -5.42 7.53
N ILE A 162 -6.32 -4.13 7.63
CA ILE A 162 -5.58 -3.57 8.76
C ILE A 162 -6.39 -3.68 10.05
N ALA A 163 -7.68 -3.31 10.01
CA ALA A 163 -8.56 -3.38 11.17
C ALA A 163 -8.68 -4.82 11.72
N ASP A 164 -8.93 -5.79 10.84
CA ASP A 164 -9.05 -7.20 11.23
C ASP A 164 -7.72 -7.79 11.69
N ALA A 165 -6.61 -7.50 11.02
CA ALA A 165 -5.30 -8.00 11.42
C ALA A 165 -4.85 -7.41 12.77
N THR A 166 -5.17 -6.13 13.02
CA THR A 166 -4.97 -5.50 14.32
C THR A 166 -5.79 -6.21 15.39
N LYS A 167 -7.09 -6.44 15.14
CA LYS A 167 -7.95 -7.16 16.07
C LYS A 167 -7.45 -8.57 16.39
N ALA A 168 -6.97 -9.29 15.39
CA ALA A 168 -6.36 -10.61 15.57
C ALA A 168 -5.12 -10.56 16.49
N SER A 169 -4.28 -9.53 16.34
CA SER A 169 -3.09 -9.34 17.17
C SER A 169 -3.41 -8.93 18.61
N GLU A 170 -4.50 -8.19 18.84
CA GLU A 170 -5.01 -7.85 20.17
C GLU A 170 -5.57 -9.07 20.90
N LEU A 171 -6.34 -9.91 20.19
CA LEU A 171 -6.92 -11.14 20.74
C LEU A 171 -5.85 -12.16 21.12
N ASN A 172 -4.78 -12.26 20.31
CA ASN A 172 -3.63 -13.10 20.65
C ASN A 172 -2.32 -12.44 20.22
N PRO A 173 -1.63 -11.78 21.17
CA PRO A 173 -0.34 -11.13 20.89
C PRO A 173 0.78 -12.07 20.46
N LYS A 174 0.62 -13.39 20.62
CA LYS A 174 1.58 -14.42 20.16
C LYS A 174 1.18 -15.06 18.84
N PHE A 175 0.13 -14.57 18.18
CA PHE A 175 -0.31 -15.12 16.91
C PHE A 175 0.44 -14.46 15.74
N GLY A 176 1.60 -15.03 15.39
CA GLY A 176 2.47 -14.49 14.32
C GLY A 176 1.73 -14.16 13.02
N LYS A 177 0.79 -15.00 12.58
CA LYS A 177 0.01 -14.74 11.35
C LYS A 177 -0.72 -13.40 11.37
N ALA A 178 -1.20 -12.90 12.52
CA ALA A 178 -1.82 -11.58 12.61
C ALA A 178 -0.86 -10.46 12.20
N TYR A 179 0.36 -10.47 12.72
CA TYR A 179 1.38 -9.47 12.37
C TYR A 179 1.82 -9.57 10.91
N SER A 180 1.89 -10.78 10.35
CA SER A 180 2.18 -10.96 8.92
C SER A 180 1.07 -10.37 8.04
N ARG A 181 -0.21 -10.54 8.42
CA ARG A 181 -1.35 -9.90 7.72
C ARG A 181 -1.33 -8.39 7.87
N LEU A 182 -1.07 -7.90 9.09
CA LEU A 182 -1.04 -6.48 9.39
C LEU A 182 0.07 -5.77 8.60
N GLY A 183 1.30 -6.29 8.66
CA GLY A 183 2.43 -5.74 7.90
C GLY A 183 2.18 -5.75 6.39
N HIS A 184 1.57 -6.82 5.87
CA HIS A 184 1.25 -6.90 4.44
C HIS A 184 0.21 -5.86 4.01
N ALA A 185 -0.87 -5.71 4.80
CA ALA A 185 -1.92 -4.74 4.49
C ALA A 185 -1.42 -3.30 4.60
N LEU A 186 -0.60 -2.99 5.61
CA LEU A 186 0.05 -1.68 5.77
C LEU A 186 1.04 -1.37 4.64
N PHE A 187 1.84 -2.36 4.24
CA PHE A 187 2.76 -2.20 3.11
C PHE A 187 1.99 -1.93 1.81
N ALA A 188 0.90 -2.67 1.57
CA ALA A 188 0.06 -2.48 0.39
C ALA A 188 -0.67 -1.13 0.38
N SER A 189 -1.01 -0.57 1.55
CA SER A 189 -1.59 0.77 1.67
C SER A 189 -0.57 1.91 1.67
N GLY A 190 0.73 1.60 1.51
CA GLY A 190 1.81 2.59 1.50
C GLY A 190 2.24 3.10 2.87
N GLN A 191 1.72 2.52 3.96
CA GLN A 191 2.07 2.86 5.35
C GLN A 191 3.33 2.10 5.78
N TYR A 192 4.48 2.48 5.21
CA TYR A 192 5.72 1.72 5.34
C TYR A 192 6.30 1.75 6.76
N GLU A 193 6.23 2.86 7.50
CA GLU A 193 6.72 2.89 8.89
C GLU A 193 5.92 1.98 9.82
N GLU A 194 4.59 1.95 9.67
CA GLU A 194 3.71 1.06 10.43
C GLU A 194 3.93 -0.40 10.03
N ALA A 195 4.12 -0.67 8.73
CA ALA A 195 4.42 -2.02 8.24
C ALA A 195 5.71 -2.57 8.87
N ILE A 196 6.77 -1.75 8.96
CA ILE A 196 8.02 -2.11 9.63
C ILE A 196 7.76 -2.53 11.08
N LYS A 197 7.03 -1.72 11.86
CA LYS A 197 6.72 -2.02 13.27
C LYS A 197 5.94 -3.33 13.40
N ALA A 198 4.96 -3.55 12.52
CA ALA A 198 4.17 -4.78 12.53
C ALA A 198 5.04 -6.00 12.20
N TYR A 199 5.90 -5.92 11.19
CA TYR A 199 6.79 -7.02 10.83
C TYR A 199 7.88 -7.28 11.88
N GLU A 200 8.44 -6.26 12.53
CA GLU A 200 9.40 -6.42 13.63
C GLU A 200 8.79 -7.19 14.78
N LYS A 201 7.59 -6.78 15.24
CA LYS A 201 6.85 -7.50 16.27
C LYS A 201 6.46 -8.92 15.83
N GLY A 202 6.13 -9.11 14.56
CA GLY A 202 5.91 -10.42 13.96
C GLY A 202 7.16 -11.31 14.06
N CYS A 203 8.33 -10.78 13.72
CA CYS A 203 9.62 -11.48 13.80
C CYS A 203 10.05 -11.77 15.24
N GLU A 204 9.64 -10.97 16.22
CA GLU A 204 9.84 -11.30 17.64
C GLU A 204 8.99 -12.53 18.06
N VAL A 205 7.76 -12.60 17.55
CA VAL A 205 6.80 -13.67 17.88
C VAL A 205 7.09 -14.97 17.12
N ASP A 206 7.45 -14.88 15.85
CA ASP A 206 7.84 -15.99 14.99
C ASP A 206 9.14 -15.65 14.23
N PRO A 207 10.31 -15.83 14.87
CA PRO A 207 11.61 -15.50 14.28
C PRO A 207 11.98 -16.34 13.06
N SER A 208 11.26 -17.45 12.82
CA SER A 208 11.52 -18.35 11.69
C SER A 208 10.79 -17.93 10.42
N ASN A 209 9.89 -16.95 10.51
CA ASN A 209 9.02 -16.56 9.41
C ASN A 209 9.76 -15.76 8.33
N ALA A 210 10.14 -16.43 7.24
CA ALA A 210 10.84 -15.79 6.12
C ALA A 210 10.01 -14.68 5.43
N LEU A 211 8.68 -14.83 5.39
CA LEU A 211 7.80 -13.84 4.76
C LEU A 211 7.78 -12.53 5.54
N MET A 212 7.81 -12.59 6.87
CA MET A 212 7.90 -11.38 7.70
C MET A 212 9.23 -10.67 7.54
N LYS A 213 10.35 -11.40 7.49
CA LYS A 213 11.68 -10.81 7.26
C LYS A 213 11.74 -10.14 5.89
N SER A 214 11.28 -10.83 4.85
CA SER A 214 11.20 -10.26 3.50
C SER A 214 10.28 -9.04 3.45
N GLY A 215 9.14 -9.06 4.15
CA GLY A 215 8.23 -7.92 4.24
C GLY A 215 8.84 -6.73 4.98
N LEU A 216 9.60 -6.99 6.05
CA LEU A 216 10.34 -5.97 6.80
C LEU A 216 11.39 -5.29 5.91
N ASP A 217 12.20 -6.09 5.20
CA ASP A 217 13.24 -5.58 4.32
C ASP A 217 12.64 -4.77 3.16
N ALA A 218 11.55 -5.27 2.56
CA ALA A 218 10.83 -4.56 1.52
C ALA A 218 10.25 -3.22 2.02
N SER A 219 9.69 -3.20 3.22
CA SER A 219 9.13 -1.98 3.83
C SER A 219 10.23 -0.95 4.11
N LYS A 220 11.38 -1.39 4.63
CA LYS A 220 12.57 -0.54 4.86
C LYS A 220 13.12 0.02 3.55
N ALA A 221 13.18 -0.79 2.50
CA ALA A 221 13.65 -0.36 1.19
C ALA A 221 12.71 0.67 0.55
N LYS A 222 11.39 0.50 0.70
CA LYS A 222 10.40 1.47 0.21
C LYS A 222 10.49 2.81 0.92
N LEU A 223 10.54 2.80 2.25
CA LEU A 223 10.68 4.03 3.04
C LEU A 223 11.95 4.80 2.68
N ALA A 224 13.10 4.10 2.57
CA ALA A 224 14.36 4.73 2.18
C ALA A 224 14.40 5.22 0.72
N GLY A 225 13.57 4.65 -0.16
CA GLY A 225 13.39 5.12 -1.53
C GLY A 225 12.62 6.45 -1.58
N ASP A 226 11.51 6.51 -0.84
CA ASP A 226 10.66 7.72 -0.76
C ASP A 226 11.44 8.90 -0.15
N ASP A 227 12.28 8.65 0.86
CA ASP A 227 13.15 9.69 1.44
C ASP A 227 14.17 10.24 0.42
N ARG A 228 14.71 9.39 -0.45
CA ARG A 228 15.68 9.82 -1.48
C ARG A 228 15.03 10.67 -2.57
N ASP A 229 13.83 10.31 -2.98
CA ASP A 229 13.05 11.10 -3.96
C ASP A 229 12.60 12.44 -3.36
N ALA A 230 12.28 12.48 -2.07
CA ALA A 230 11.97 13.71 -1.34
C ALA A 230 13.19 14.65 -1.19
N LEU A 231 14.41 14.12 -1.02
CA LEU A 231 15.63 14.94 -1.02
C LEU A 231 16.01 15.44 -2.42
N ALA A 232 15.85 14.63 -3.46
CA ALA A 232 16.18 15.02 -4.84
C ALA A 232 15.32 16.18 -5.38
N THR A 233 14.13 16.39 -4.81
CA THR A 233 13.22 17.50 -5.19
C THR A 233 13.50 18.80 -4.43
N GLN A 234 14.35 18.82 -3.41
CA GLN A 234 14.70 20.04 -2.66
C GLN A 234 15.89 20.83 -3.24
N ASP A 235 16.73 20.23 -4.10
CA ASP A 235 17.87 20.92 -4.74
C ASP A 235 17.48 21.75 -5.99
N ALA A 236 16.21 21.79 -6.37
CA ALA A 236 15.69 22.62 -7.45
C ALA A 236 15.06 23.93 -6.93
N ARG A 237 15.84 24.79 -6.26
CA ARG A 237 15.46 26.20 -6.04
C ARG A 237 16.04 27.09 -7.13
N PRO A 238 15.24 27.96 -7.79
CA PRO A 238 15.78 28.91 -8.75
C PRO A 238 16.53 30.01 -8.01
N SER A 239 17.84 30.10 -8.26
CA SER A 239 18.68 31.20 -7.78
C SER A 239 18.25 32.51 -8.44
N GLY A 240 17.56 33.35 -7.67
CA GLY A 240 17.18 34.71 -8.06
C GLY A 240 18.09 35.74 -7.40
N GLY A 241 19.03 36.28 -8.18
CA GLY A 241 19.30 37.72 -8.18
C GLY A 241 20.50 38.29 -7.41
N ALA A 242 21.44 38.81 -8.21
CA ALA A 242 22.17 40.09 -8.07
C ALA A 242 23.55 40.12 -7.38
N GLY A 243 24.58 40.49 -8.18
CA GLY A 243 25.75 41.20 -7.66
C GLY A 243 27.05 41.06 -8.46
N ALA A 244 27.30 42.06 -9.32
CA ALA A 244 28.63 42.62 -9.65
C ALA A 244 29.70 41.78 -10.40
N GLY A 245 29.77 42.04 -11.71
CA GLY A 245 30.96 42.57 -12.39
C GLY A 245 32.32 41.90 -12.21
N GLY A 246 32.79 41.21 -13.26
CA GLY A 246 34.21 40.87 -13.45
C GLY A 246 34.46 39.77 -14.48
N MET A 247 34.73 40.17 -15.73
CA MET A 247 35.55 39.42 -16.70
C MET A 247 36.74 40.32 -17.05
N PRO A 248 37.92 39.85 -17.55
CA PRO A 248 38.24 38.53 -18.13
C PRO A 248 39.62 37.94 -17.72
N GLY A 249 39.85 36.63 -17.89
CA GLY A 249 41.21 36.06 -17.80
C GLY A 249 41.30 34.53 -17.80
N MET A 250 41.83 33.97 -18.90
CA MET A 250 42.10 32.56 -19.19
C MET A 250 42.76 31.72 -18.08
N GLY A 251 42.41 30.43 -18.00
CA GLY A 251 43.20 29.41 -17.31
C GLY A 251 42.60 27.99 -17.32
N ALA A 252 42.95 27.22 -18.36
CA ALA A 252 43.10 25.75 -18.43
C ALA A 252 42.13 24.79 -17.66
N GLY A 253 41.47 23.91 -18.42
CA GLY A 253 41.33 22.50 -18.00
C GLY A 253 40.02 22.07 -17.36
N GLY A 254 38.87 22.51 -17.87
CA GLY A 254 37.57 21.93 -17.50
C GLY A 254 37.37 20.56 -18.17
N MET A 255 37.82 19.48 -17.54
CA MET A 255 37.21 18.17 -17.77
C MET A 255 35.90 18.11 -16.98
N PRO A 256 34.77 17.69 -17.60
CA PRO A 256 33.62 17.25 -16.83
C PRO A 256 34.03 16.07 -15.95
N ASP A 257 33.67 16.13 -14.68
CA ASP A 257 34.02 15.15 -13.66
C ASP A 257 33.63 13.72 -14.08
N LEU A 258 34.63 12.85 -14.28
CA LEU A 258 34.47 11.44 -14.71
C LEU A 258 33.58 10.64 -13.73
N SER A 259 33.49 11.09 -12.47
CA SER A 259 32.61 10.54 -11.43
C SER A 259 31.12 10.67 -11.80
N SER A 260 30.76 11.78 -12.46
CA SER A 260 29.38 12.06 -12.90
C SER A 260 29.01 11.33 -14.20
N LEU A 261 30.02 10.94 -15.00
CA LEU A 261 29.81 10.14 -16.20
C LEU A 261 29.54 8.67 -15.86
N MET A 262 30.21 8.14 -14.82
CA MET A 262 30.07 6.75 -14.37
C MET A 262 28.74 6.48 -13.64
N ASN A 263 28.13 7.50 -13.04
CA ASN A 263 26.83 7.40 -12.37
C ASN A 263 25.65 7.79 -13.28
N ASN A 264 25.88 7.90 -14.60
CA ASN A 264 24.82 8.22 -15.56
C ASN A 264 23.97 6.96 -15.84
N PRO A 265 22.66 6.97 -15.54
CA PRO A 265 21.77 5.81 -15.78
C PRO A 265 21.69 5.41 -17.25
N MET A 266 21.97 6.34 -18.17
CA MET A 266 22.06 6.05 -19.61
C MET A 266 23.25 5.13 -19.95
N MET A 267 24.37 5.25 -19.21
CA MET A 267 25.53 4.37 -19.39
C MET A 267 25.31 2.99 -18.76
N GLY A 268 24.57 2.93 -17.66
CA GLY A 268 24.09 1.67 -17.09
C GLY A 268 23.18 0.90 -18.05
N GLN A 269 22.22 1.60 -18.69
CA GLN A 269 21.38 1.00 -19.73
C GLN A 269 22.18 0.58 -20.97
N MET A 270 23.16 1.39 -21.40
CA MET A 270 24.04 1.03 -22.51
C MET A 270 24.90 -0.19 -22.20
N ALA A 271 25.43 -0.29 -20.97
CA ALA A 271 26.20 -1.46 -20.52
C ALA A 271 25.31 -2.71 -20.39
N GLN A 272 24.08 -2.56 -19.86
CA GLN A 272 23.10 -3.64 -19.79
C GLN A 272 22.70 -4.14 -21.19
N GLN A 273 22.55 -3.21 -22.15
CA GLN A 273 22.21 -3.51 -23.54
C GLN A 273 23.40 -4.11 -24.30
N MET A 274 24.63 -3.71 -23.97
CA MET A 274 25.86 -4.30 -24.52
C MET A 274 26.10 -5.71 -23.96
N MET A 275 25.75 -5.98 -22.69
CA MET A 275 25.73 -7.33 -22.12
C MET A 275 24.63 -8.20 -22.73
N GLN A 276 23.43 -7.66 -22.93
CA GLN A 276 22.32 -8.40 -23.55
C GLN A 276 22.56 -8.73 -25.03
N ASN A 277 23.24 -7.85 -25.76
CA ASN A 277 23.53 -8.05 -27.18
C ASN A 277 24.84 -8.81 -27.45
N GLY A 278 25.52 -9.33 -26.41
CA GLY A 278 26.80 -10.01 -26.57
C GLY A 278 27.92 -9.13 -27.14
N GLY A 279 27.76 -7.80 -27.12
CA GLY A 279 28.72 -6.85 -27.69
C GLY A 279 30.08 -6.92 -26.99
N LEU A 280 30.10 -7.29 -25.71
CA LEU A 280 31.33 -7.54 -24.94
C LEU A 280 32.09 -8.77 -25.45
N GLU A 281 31.37 -9.83 -25.81
CA GLU A 281 31.91 -11.06 -26.41
C GLU A 281 32.53 -10.77 -27.79
N GLN A 282 31.89 -9.89 -28.55
CA GLN A 282 32.32 -9.47 -29.89
C GLN A 282 33.51 -8.51 -29.84
N LEU A 283 33.61 -7.70 -28.77
CA LEU A 283 34.79 -6.90 -28.47
C LEU A 283 35.97 -7.80 -28.05
N MET A 284 35.75 -8.80 -27.19
CA MET A 284 36.77 -9.77 -26.75
C MET A 284 37.24 -10.70 -27.88
N ASN A 285 36.37 -11.02 -28.84
CA ASN A 285 36.75 -11.78 -30.03
C ASN A 285 37.35 -10.92 -31.15
N ASN A 286 37.48 -9.61 -30.96
CA ASN A 286 38.12 -8.75 -31.94
C ASN A 286 39.66 -8.93 -31.89
N PRO A 287 40.30 -9.43 -32.97
CA PRO A 287 41.72 -9.76 -32.97
C PRO A 287 42.63 -8.56 -32.71
N MET A 288 42.18 -7.34 -33.06
CA MET A 288 42.93 -6.11 -32.78
C MET A 288 42.91 -5.76 -31.28
N LEU A 289 41.81 -6.07 -30.58
CA LEU A 289 41.69 -5.85 -29.14
C LEU A 289 42.54 -6.86 -28.36
N ARG A 290 42.65 -8.11 -28.85
CA ARG A 290 43.59 -9.10 -28.31
C ARG A 290 45.05 -8.64 -28.44
N GLN A 291 45.45 -8.13 -29.60
CA GLN A 291 46.79 -7.55 -29.78
C GLN A 291 47.04 -6.35 -28.86
N MET A 292 46.05 -5.48 -28.69
CA MET A 292 46.16 -4.32 -27.81
C MET A 292 46.22 -4.73 -26.32
N ALA A 293 45.45 -5.76 -25.93
CA ALA A 293 45.46 -6.32 -24.59
C ALA A 293 46.76 -7.06 -24.27
N ASP A 294 47.33 -7.79 -25.23
CA ASP A 294 48.66 -8.42 -25.09
C ASP A 294 49.77 -7.37 -24.94
N GLN A 295 49.68 -6.27 -25.70
CA GLN A 295 50.64 -5.17 -25.64
C GLN A 295 50.51 -4.33 -24.34
N PHE A 296 49.30 -4.20 -23.82
CA PHE A 296 49.03 -3.52 -22.55
C PHE A 296 49.36 -4.40 -21.34
N GLY A 297 49.08 -5.71 -21.42
CA GLY A 297 49.39 -6.72 -20.42
C GLY A 297 50.90 -6.95 -20.23
N SER A 298 51.71 -6.66 -21.25
CA SER A 298 53.17 -6.63 -21.15
C SER A 298 53.75 -5.31 -20.60
N GLY A 299 52.90 -4.39 -20.12
CA GLY A 299 53.33 -3.10 -19.55
C GLY A 299 53.68 -2.02 -20.57
N GLY A 300 53.15 -2.11 -21.80
CA GLY A 300 53.40 -1.13 -22.87
C GLY A 300 52.45 0.07 -22.84
N GLU A 301 53.00 1.28 -22.97
CA GLU A 301 52.26 2.53 -23.13
C GLU A 301 51.35 2.50 -24.38
N MET A 302 50.19 3.15 -24.28
CA MET A 302 49.23 3.24 -25.38
C MET A 302 49.84 3.93 -26.62
N PRO A 303 49.54 3.46 -27.85
CA PRO A 303 49.98 4.14 -29.07
C PRO A 303 49.42 5.56 -29.14
N ASP A 304 50.27 6.53 -29.47
CA ASP A 304 49.89 7.94 -29.59
C ASP A 304 48.77 8.14 -30.63
N LEU A 305 47.75 8.93 -30.26
CA LEU A 305 46.52 9.15 -31.05
C LEU A 305 46.84 9.72 -32.45
N SER A 306 47.96 10.45 -32.56
CA SER A 306 48.50 11.01 -33.80
C SER A 306 48.91 9.92 -34.80
N SER A 307 49.40 8.77 -34.32
CA SER A 307 49.81 7.65 -35.15
C SER A 307 48.62 6.79 -35.63
N MET A 308 47.55 6.72 -34.83
CA MET A 308 46.30 6.06 -35.22
C MET A 308 45.57 6.84 -36.33
N MET A 309 45.54 8.17 -36.24
CA MET A 309 44.78 9.01 -37.17
C MET A 309 45.41 9.06 -38.58
N ASN A 310 46.71 8.79 -38.68
CA ASN A 310 47.43 8.65 -39.94
C ASN A 310 47.41 7.23 -40.52
N ASN A 311 46.77 6.27 -39.85
CA ASN A 311 46.75 4.89 -40.31
C ASN A 311 45.70 4.70 -41.44
N PRO A 312 46.12 4.32 -42.67
CA PRO A 312 45.22 4.21 -43.83
C PRO A 312 44.09 3.18 -43.66
N GLN A 313 44.32 2.14 -42.85
CA GLN A 313 43.31 1.12 -42.55
C GLN A 313 42.19 1.64 -41.63
N LEU A 314 42.52 2.55 -40.70
CA LEU A 314 41.53 3.18 -39.81
C LEU A 314 40.65 4.18 -40.58
N ARG A 315 41.21 4.84 -41.60
CA ARG A 315 40.45 5.70 -42.53
C ARG A 315 39.44 4.91 -43.36
N GLN A 316 39.81 3.73 -43.85
CA GLN A 316 38.88 2.84 -44.56
C GLN A 316 37.76 2.35 -43.65
N MET A 317 38.09 1.98 -42.40
CA MET A 317 37.11 1.55 -41.41
C MET A 317 36.12 2.67 -41.05
N ALA A 318 36.62 3.90 -40.84
CA ALA A 318 35.78 5.07 -40.58
C ALA A 318 34.87 5.43 -41.76
N GLN A 319 35.34 5.32 -43.00
CA GLN A 319 34.53 5.52 -44.21
C GLN A 319 33.43 4.46 -44.36
N GLN A 320 33.74 3.20 -44.02
CA GLN A 320 32.79 2.10 -44.10
C GLN A 320 31.71 2.20 -43.01
N PHE A 321 32.07 2.70 -41.83
CA PHE A 321 31.12 2.94 -40.73
C PHE A 321 30.24 4.18 -40.96
N MET A 322 30.82 5.26 -41.51
CA MET A 322 30.10 6.51 -41.79
C MET A 322 29.22 6.43 -43.05
N GLY A 323 29.63 5.65 -44.06
CA GLY A 323 28.82 5.35 -45.24
C GLY A 323 27.55 4.54 -44.93
N ASN A 324 27.53 3.77 -43.84
CA ASN A 324 26.38 2.96 -43.42
C ASN A 324 25.42 3.70 -42.47
N MET A 325 25.74 4.93 -42.05
CA MET A 325 24.84 5.78 -41.23
C MET A 325 24.16 6.92 -42.02
N GLY A 326 24.52 7.15 -43.29
CA GLY A 326 23.95 8.20 -44.13
C GLY A 326 22.86 7.77 -45.13
N GLY A 327 22.46 6.49 -45.13
CA GLY A 327 21.68 5.87 -46.21
C GLY A 327 20.34 5.26 -45.77
N GLN A 328 19.54 5.96 -44.96
CA GLN A 328 18.15 5.56 -44.73
C GLN A 328 17.27 6.80 -44.46
N GLY A 329 17.05 7.59 -45.49
CA GLY A 329 16.22 8.79 -45.41
C GLY A 329 15.89 9.35 -46.78
N GLY A 330 15.04 8.67 -47.55
CA GLY A 330 14.40 9.29 -48.70
C GLY A 330 13.98 8.32 -49.81
N ALA A 331 12.75 8.55 -50.29
CA ALA A 331 12.17 8.08 -51.55
C ALA A 331 11.41 6.74 -51.56
N GLY A 332 10.32 6.69 -50.79
CA GLY A 332 9.08 6.07 -51.26
C GLY A 332 8.24 7.10 -52.02
N GLY A 333 8.18 7.01 -53.36
CA GLY A 333 7.40 7.90 -54.23
C GLY A 333 7.25 7.30 -55.63
N ARG A 334 6.06 6.80 -55.92
CA ARG A 334 5.51 6.09 -57.09
C ARG A 334 5.60 6.93 -58.40
N PRO A 335 5.12 6.45 -59.57
CA PRO A 335 4.75 5.08 -60.00
C PRO A 335 5.66 4.50 -61.09
#